data_AF-A0A9Q3DS87-F1
#
_entry.id   AF-A0A9Q3DS87-F1
#
_cell.length_a   1.000
_cell.length_b   1.000
_cell.length_c   1.000
_cell.angle_alpha   90.00
_cell.angle_beta   90.00
_cell.angle_gamma   90.00
#
_symmetry.space_group_name_H-M   'P 1'
#
loop_
_entity.id
_entity.type
_entity.pdbx_description
1 polymer ?
#
loop_
_entity_poly.entity_id
_entity_poly.type
_entity_poly.pdbx_seq_one_letter_code
_entity_poly.pdbx_strand_id
1 'polypeptide(L)'
;MNERLIELLFEDKNAFATDKEPLGEIIGHKVDIILNVEKPYPPLLRRPAYPASPRAREALEVHIKELMNLRVLRKVGNDEQV
;
A
#
# COMPACT_ATOMS: atom_id res chain seq x y z
N MET A 1 -2.03 -28.22 25.04
CA MET A 1 -2.08 -26.89 24.39
C MET A 1 -2.60 -25.92 25.45
N ASN A 2 -1.97 -24.77 25.68
CA ASN A 2 -2.37 -23.86 26.75
C ASN A 2 -3.72 -23.21 26.39
N GLU A 3 -4.82 -23.66 27.02
CA GLU A 3 -6.17 -23.12 26.79
C GLU A 3 -6.23 -21.60 26.98
N ARG A 4 -5.50 -21.11 27.99
CA ARG A 4 -5.38 -19.67 28.27
C ARG A 4 -4.76 -18.87 27.12
N LEU A 5 -3.83 -19.47 26.37
CA LEU A 5 -3.22 -18.81 25.22
C LEU A 5 -4.21 -18.73 24.06
N ILE A 6 -5.01 -19.79 23.85
CA ILE A 6 -6.02 -19.80 22.79
C ILE A 6 -7.10 -18.77 23.08
N GLU A 7 -7.57 -18.67 24.33
CA GLU A 7 -8.52 -17.62 24.76
C GLU A 7 -7.98 -16.23 24.45
N LEU A 8 -6.74 -15.94 24.86
CA LEU A 8 -6.12 -14.62 24.66
C LEU A 8 -5.97 -14.27 23.18
N LEU A 9 -5.51 -15.22 22.35
CA LEU A 9 -5.42 -15.01 20.90
C LEU A 9 -6.79 -14.80 20.24
N PHE A 10 -7.84 -15.39 20.80
CA PHE A 10 -9.20 -15.26 20.28
C PHE A 10 -9.85 -13.93 20.68
N GLU A 11 -9.63 -13.49 21.93
CA GLU A 11 -10.08 -12.20 22.46
C GLU A 11 -9.40 -11.04 21.70
N ASP A 12 -8.08 -11.11 21.54
CA ASP A 12 -7.28 -10.07 20.90
C ASP A 12 -7.05 -10.31 19.40
N LYS A 13 -7.89 -11.11 18.73
CA LYS A 13 -7.69 -11.49 17.31
C LYS A 13 -7.46 -10.31 16.37
N ASN A 14 -8.06 -9.14 16.67
CA ASN A 14 -7.94 -7.91 15.88
C ASN A 14 -6.59 -7.18 16.10
N ALA A 15 -5.83 -7.55 17.12
CA ALA A 15 -4.49 -7.00 17.36
C ALA A 15 -3.42 -7.67 16.47
N PHE A 16 -3.76 -8.75 15.78
CA PHE A 16 -2.88 -9.49 14.90
C PHE A 16 -3.19 -9.19 13.45
N ALA A 17 -2.15 -8.93 12.64
CA ALA A 17 -2.33 -8.72 11.22
C ALA A 17 -2.77 -10.01 10.52
N THR A 18 -3.81 -9.92 9.70
CA THR A 18 -4.26 -10.99 8.82
C THR A 18 -4.20 -10.57 7.36
N ASP A 19 -4.23 -11.53 6.44
CA ASP A 19 -4.30 -11.29 4.99
C ASP A 19 -5.68 -10.78 4.51
N LYS A 20 -6.65 -10.67 5.43
CA LYS A 20 -8.04 -10.30 5.14
C LYS A 20 -8.41 -8.88 5.55
N GLU A 21 -7.54 -8.21 6.30
CA GLU A 21 -7.80 -6.88 6.85
C GLU A 21 -6.91 -5.84 6.15
N PRO A 22 -7.47 -4.66 5.78
CA PRO A 22 -6.71 -3.65 5.09
C PRO A 22 -5.69 -2.99 6.04
N LEU A 23 -4.42 -2.96 5.65
CA LEU A 23 -3.37 -2.25 6.38
C LEU A 23 -3.41 -0.73 6.14
N GLY A 24 -3.96 -0.29 5.01
CA GLY A 24 -3.88 1.10 4.56
C GLY A 24 -4.79 2.12 5.26
N GLU A 25 -5.68 1.70 6.17
CA GLU A 25 -6.71 2.56 6.78
C GLU A 25 -6.46 2.90 8.25
N ILE A 26 -5.19 3.05 8.65
CA ILE A 26 -4.86 3.47 10.02
C ILE A 26 -5.24 4.93 10.23
N ILE A 27 -6.28 5.15 11.04
CA ILE A 27 -6.78 6.49 11.40
C ILE A 27 -5.66 7.29 12.09
N GLY A 28 -5.46 8.54 11.69
CA GLY A 28 -4.49 9.46 12.32
C GLY A 28 -3.09 9.47 11.71
N HIS A 29 -2.77 8.57 10.77
CA HIS A 29 -1.44 8.48 10.14
C HIS A 29 -1.37 9.10 8.73
N LYS A 30 -2.27 10.05 8.41
CA LYS A 30 -2.22 10.76 7.13
C LYS A 30 -1.04 11.73 7.15
N VAL A 31 -0.21 11.68 6.11
CA VAL A 31 0.94 12.57 5.94
C VAL A 31 0.65 13.52 4.79
N ASP A 32 0.68 14.82 5.08
CA ASP A 32 0.61 15.85 4.05
C ASP A 32 2.03 16.17 3.55
N ILE A 33 2.29 15.83 2.29
CA ILE A 33 3.58 16.09 1.64
C ILE A 33 3.41 17.29 0.71
N ILE A 34 4.09 18.39 1.03
CA ILE A 34 4.05 19.63 0.25
C ILE A 34 5.39 19.80 -0.47
N LEU A 35 5.36 20.06 -1.78
CA LEU A 35 6.54 20.36 -2.56
C LEU A 35 6.96 21.82 -2.34
N ASN A 36 8.26 22.06 -2.21
CA ASN A 36 8.83 23.42 -2.11
C ASN A 36 8.89 24.15 -3.47
N VAL A 37 8.25 23.61 -4.51
CA VAL A 37 8.26 24.14 -5.87
C VAL A 37 6.85 24.13 -6.45
N GLU A 38 6.55 25.14 -7.26
CA GLU A 38 5.27 25.27 -7.96
C GLU A 38 5.34 24.67 -9.38
N LYS A 39 4.17 24.44 -9.99
CA LYS A 39 4.09 23.95 -11.38
C LYS A 39 4.64 25.04 -12.34
N PRO A 40 5.30 24.64 -13.46
CA PRO A 40 5.49 23.28 -13.93
C PRO A 40 6.60 22.54 -13.17
N TYR A 41 6.30 21.30 -12.77
CA TYR A 41 7.27 20.48 -12.05
C TYR A 41 8.52 20.15 -12.87
N PRO A 42 9.70 19.98 -12.23
CA PRO A 42 10.92 19.62 -12.91
C PRO A 42 10.76 18.36 -13.78
N PRO A 43 11.39 18.28 -14.98
CA PRO A 43 11.33 17.10 -15.85
C PRO A 43 11.74 15.79 -15.16
N LEU A 44 12.58 15.88 -14.12
CA LEU A 44 13.00 14.76 -13.28
C LEU A 44 11.82 13.99 -12.67
N LEU A 45 10.71 14.68 -12.39
CA LEU A 45 9.50 14.08 -11.83
C LEU A 45 8.60 13.42 -12.90
N ARG A 46 8.91 13.61 -14.19
CA ARG A 46 8.13 13.07 -15.33
C ARG A 46 8.85 11.94 -16.06
N ARG A 47 9.66 11.15 -15.34
CA ARG A 47 10.36 10.02 -15.97
C ARG A 47 9.39 8.85 -16.21
N PRO A 48 9.40 8.24 -17.40
CA PRO A 48 8.66 7.01 -17.61
C PRO A 48 9.22 5.91 -16.70
N ALA A 49 8.37 4.94 -16.36
CA ALA A 49 8.82 3.74 -15.67
C ALA A 49 9.88 3.02 -16.54
N TYR A 50 10.94 2.54 -15.89
CA TYR A 50 11.94 1.72 -16.56
C TYR A 50 11.32 0.39 -17.02
N PRO A 51 11.73 -0.15 -18.18
CA PRO A 51 11.20 -1.42 -18.66
C PRO A 51 11.62 -2.57 -17.73
N ALA A 52 10.65 -3.38 -17.32
CA ALA A 52 10.89 -4.60 -16.57
C ALA A 52 10.96 -5.82 -17.49
N SER A 53 11.75 -6.83 -17.13
CA SER A 53 11.74 -8.11 -17.85
C SER A 53 10.39 -8.82 -17.68
N PRO A 54 9.97 -9.69 -18.62
CA PRO A 54 8.67 -10.40 -18.53
C PRO A 54 8.51 -11.15 -17.21
N ARG A 55 9.55 -11.88 -16.79
CA ARG A 55 9.59 -12.60 -15.51
C ARG A 55 9.47 -11.68 -14.30
N ALA A 56 10.16 -10.54 -14.32
CA ALA A 56 10.06 -9.57 -13.23
C ALA A 56 8.66 -8.97 -13.15
N ARG A 57 8.05 -8.67 -14.31
CA ARG A 57 6.69 -8.12 -14.38
C ARG A 57 5.65 -9.08 -13.79
N GLU A 58 5.74 -10.37 -14.11
CA GLU A 58 4.84 -11.39 -13.55
C GLU A 58 4.95 -11.51 -12.03
N ALA A 59 6.17 -11.50 -11.48
CA ALA A 59 6.38 -11.55 -10.03
C ALA A 59 5.86 -10.27 -9.34
N LEU A 60 6.12 -9.10 -9.93
CA LEU A 60 5.63 -7.83 -9.39
C LEU A 60 4.10 -7.73 -9.40
N GLU A 61 3.45 -8.25 -10.43
CA GLU A 61 1.98 -8.25 -10.56
C GLU A 61 1.29 -8.93 -9.37
N VAL A 62 1.87 -10.02 -8.84
CA VAL A 62 1.35 -10.74 -7.68
C VAL A 62 1.34 -9.82 -6.45
N HIS A 63 2.46 -9.17 -6.17
CA HIS A 63 2.61 -8.28 -5.02
C HIS A 63 1.80 -6.98 -5.17
N ILE A 64 1.70 -6.43 -6.37
CA ILE A 64 0.87 -5.25 -6.63
C ILE A 64 -0.61 -5.57 -6.31
N LYS A 65 -1.11 -6.74 -6.73
CA LYS A 65 -2.48 -7.16 -6.42
C LYS A 65 -2.71 -7.34 -4.92
N GLU A 66 -1.76 -7.94 -4.22
CA GLU A 66 -1.81 -8.09 -2.76
C GLU A 66 -1.88 -6.72 -2.07
N LEU A 67 -1.02 -5.78 -2.43
CA LEU A 67 -1.01 -4.43 -1.87
C LEU A 67 -2.29 -3.64 -2.20
N MET A 68 -2.90 -3.88 -3.37
CA MET A 68 -4.20 -3.30 -3.70
C MET A 68 -5.32 -3.87 -2.82
N ASN A 69 -5.32 -5.19 -2.58
CA ASN A 69 -6.31 -5.83 -1.69
C ASN A 69 -6.19 -5.33 -0.24
N LEU A 70 -4.96 -5.11 0.23
CA LEU A 70 -4.67 -4.54 1.55
C LEU A 70 -4.92 -3.02 1.64
N ARG A 71 -5.44 -2.40 0.56
CA ARG A 71 -5.68 -0.95 0.42
C ARG A 71 -4.46 -0.07 0.67
N VAL A 72 -3.26 -0.63 0.47
CA VAL A 72 -2.00 0.13 0.52
C VAL A 72 -1.78 0.86 -0.80
N LEU A 73 -2.10 0.21 -1.92
CA LEU A 73 -2.07 0.81 -3.25
C LEU A 73 -3.48 1.01 -3.79
N ARG A 74 -3.69 2.09 -4.54
CA ARG A 74 -4.92 2.34 -5.30
C ARG A 74 -4.59 2.88 -6.68
N LYS A 75 -5.51 2.66 -7.62
CA LYS A 75 -5.45 3.31 -8.93
C LYS A 75 -5.77 4.80 -8.78
N VAL A 76 -4.94 5.65 -9.38
CA VAL A 76 -5.13 7.09 -9.46
C VAL A 76 -5.38 7.44 -10.92
N GLY A 77 -6.41 8.23 -11.20
CA GLY A 77 -6.75 8.66 -12.55
C GLY A 77 -5.80 9.75 -13.06
N ASN A 78 -5.69 9.92 -14.39
CA ASN A 78 -4.86 10.97 -14.98
C ASN A 78 -5.29 12.38 -14.56
N ASP A 79 -6.59 12.56 -14.26
CA ASP A 79 -7.18 13.85 -13.88
C ASP A 79 -7.22 14.07 -12.36
N GLU A 80 -6.85 13.06 -11.57
CA GLU A 80 -6.76 13.17 -10.13
C GLU A 80 -5.44 13.87 -9.81
N GLN A 81 -5.48 15.20 -9.68
CA GLN A 81 -4.33 15.96 -9.20
C GLN A 81 -4.06 15.59 -7.74
N VAL A 82 -3.03 14.78 -7.54
CA VAL A 82 -2.42 14.53 -6.22
C VAL A 82 -1.41 15.63 -5.92
#